data_AF-A0A286U9K2-F1
#
_entry.id   AF-A0A286U9K2-F1
#
_cell.length_a   1.000
_cell.length_b   1.000
_cell.length_c   1.000
_cell.angle_alpha   90.00
_cell.angle_beta   90.00
_cell.angle_gamma   90.00
#
_symmetry.space_group_name_H-M   'P 1'
#
loop_
_entity.id
_entity.type
_entity.pdbx_description
1 polymer ?
#
loop_
_entity_poly.entity_id
_entity_poly.type
_entity_poly.pdbx_seq_one_letter_code
_entity_poly.pdbx_strand_id
1 'polypeptide(L)'
;MGIAIHNVSASGAEGHGAAEIVNLAAAVRQEATGLLGTSVELSDLVIPFVAGGFMYIGAVAVLPTLLQESKSVKQAIREFLAMAVGVGCMFLVAWNE
;
A
#
# COMPACT_ATOMS: atom_id res chain seq x y z
N MET A 1 -23.90 -36.99 6.79
CA MET A 1 -23.02 -36.76 5.63
C MET A 1 -23.49 -35.52 4.89
N GLY A 2 -23.24 -34.33 5.43
CA GLY A 2 -23.80 -33.11 4.85
C GLY A 2 -23.13 -31.88 5.44
N ILE A 3 -22.15 -31.36 4.69
CA ILE A 3 -21.70 -29.96 4.56
C ILE A 3 -20.34 -30.00 3.87
N ALA A 4 -20.36 -29.99 2.55
CA ALA A 4 -19.27 -29.49 1.74
C ALA A 4 -19.91 -28.71 0.61
N ILE A 5 -19.19 -27.72 0.08
CA ILE A 5 -19.48 -27.01 -1.18
C ILE A 5 -20.77 -26.17 -1.22
N HIS A 6 -20.81 -25.08 -0.46
CA HIS A 6 -21.50 -23.85 -0.91
C HIS A 6 -20.93 -22.63 -0.16
N ASN A 7 -19.74 -22.17 -0.57
CA ASN A 7 -19.28 -20.80 -0.25
C ASN A 7 -18.23 -20.24 -1.25
N VAL A 8 -18.17 -20.76 -2.48
CA VAL A 8 -17.17 -20.30 -3.47
C VAL A 8 -17.74 -19.23 -4.42
N SER A 9 -18.98 -18.79 -4.24
CA SER A 9 -19.65 -17.94 -5.25
C SER A 9 -20.38 -16.70 -4.71
N ALA A 10 -20.14 -16.26 -3.47
CA ALA A 10 -20.75 -15.05 -2.94
C ALA A 10 -19.71 -14.13 -2.29
N SER A 11 -18.94 -13.41 -3.13
CA SER A 11 -18.47 -12.04 -2.88
C SER A 11 -17.45 -11.66 -3.97
N GLY A 12 -17.93 -11.51 -5.21
CA GLY A 12 -17.28 -10.61 -6.15
C GLY A 12 -17.85 -9.22 -5.92
N ALA A 13 -17.02 -8.30 -5.43
CA ALA A 13 -16.99 -6.87 -5.77
C ALA A 13 -16.19 -6.10 -4.70
N GLU A 14 -14.99 -5.66 -5.12
CA GLU A 14 -14.37 -4.36 -4.79
C GLU A 14 -13.99 -4.07 -3.31
N GLY A 15 -12.68 -4.08 -3.07
CA GLY A 15 -12.03 -3.60 -1.84
C GLY A 15 -10.53 -3.83 -1.91
N HIS A 16 -9.77 -2.79 -2.21
CA HIS A 16 -8.32 -2.80 -2.41
C HIS A 16 -7.56 -3.23 -1.14
N GLY A 17 -6.85 -4.36 -1.21
CA GLY A 17 -5.91 -4.77 -0.15
C GLY A 17 -5.76 -6.29 -0.06
N ALA A 18 -5.02 -6.88 -1.00
CA ALA A 18 -4.67 -8.30 -0.97
C ALA A 18 -3.74 -8.61 0.22
N ALA A 19 -4.30 -8.74 1.42
CA ALA A 19 -3.62 -9.25 2.61
C ALA A 19 -4.62 -9.80 3.64
N GLU A 20 -5.64 -10.55 3.22
CA GLU A 20 -6.47 -11.32 4.15
C GLU A 20 -6.35 -12.82 3.88
N ILE A 21 -5.31 -13.41 4.45
CA ILE A 21 -5.37 -14.78 4.98
C ILE A 21 -4.54 -14.82 6.27
N VAL A 22 -4.93 -13.94 7.21
CA VAL A 22 -4.51 -14.02 8.61
C VAL A 22 -5.24 -15.21 9.21
N ASN A 23 -4.49 -16.06 9.92
CA ASN A 23 -5.06 -17.22 10.59
C ASN A 23 -5.95 -16.74 11.77
N LEU A 24 -7.23 -16.52 11.48
CA LEU A 24 -8.24 -15.97 12.39
C LEU A 24 -8.38 -16.77 13.71
N ALA A 25 -7.99 -18.04 13.68
CA ALA A 25 -7.95 -18.91 14.85
C ALA A 25 -6.76 -18.65 15.79
N ALA A 26 -5.72 -17.94 15.35
CA ALA A 26 -4.60 -17.50 16.19
C ALA A 26 -4.89 -16.13 16.82
N ALA A 27 -5.52 -15.22 16.08
CA ALA A 27 -5.93 -13.90 16.58
C ALA A 27 -6.92 -13.97 17.75
N VAL A 28 -7.89 -14.91 17.73
CA VAL A 28 -8.88 -15.08 18.80
C VAL A 28 -8.29 -15.59 20.13
N ARG A 29 -7.06 -16.13 20.11
CA ARG A 29 -6.38 -16.67 21.30
C ARG A 29 -5.55 -15.62 22.05
N GLN A 30 -5.37 -14.42 21.50
CA GLN A 30 -4.75 -13.27 22.17
C GLN A 30 -3.44 -13.61 22.92
N GLU A 31 -2.56 -14.43 22.32
CA GLU A 31 -1.34 -14.93 22.99
C GLU A 31 -0.03 -14.35 22.42
N ALA A 32 -0.09 -13.32 21.57
CA ALA A 32 1.10 -12.60 21.14
C ALA A 32 1.16 -11.20 21.76
N THR A 33 2.07 -11.04 22.72
CA THR A 33 2.81 -9.79 22.91
C THR A 33 3.37 -9.41 21.55
N GLY A 34 2.79 -8.41 20.88
CA GLY A 34 3.32 -7.92 19.62
C GLY A 34 4.74 -7.39 19.77
N LEU A 35 5.35 -7.04 18.65
CA LEU A 35 6.79 -6.80 18.55
C LEU A 35 7.25 -5.77 19.59
N LEU A 36 8.19 -6.17 20.45
CA LEU A 36 8.74 -5.34 21.54
C LEU A 36 7.71 -4.83 22.58
N GLY A 37 6.66 -5.61 22.88
CA GLY A 37 5.66 -5.21 23.88
C GLY A 37 4.55 -4.32 23.33
N THR A 38 4.46 -4.18 22.01
CA THR A 38 3.39 -3.44 21.32
C THR A 38 2.30 -4.39 20.83
N SER A 39 1.21 -3.91 20.24
CA SER A 39 0.22 -4.75 19.53
C SER A 39 0.57 -4.97 18.06
N VAL A 40 1.77 -4.58 17.62
CA VAL A 40 2.20 -4.65 16.22
C VAL A 40 2.61 -6.08 15.88
N GLU A 41 1.94 -6.67 14.89
CA GLU A 41 2.30 -7.96 14.31
C GLU A 41 3.35 -7.76 13.19
N LEU A 42 4.14 -8.81 12.89
CA LEU A 42 5.09 -8.76 11.77
C LEU A 42 4.41 -8.50 10.41
N SER A 43 3.13 -8.87 10.26
CA SER A 43 2.32 -8.60 9.06
C SER A 43 2.07 -7.10 8.85
N ASP A 44 1.91 -6.33 9.92
CA ASP A 44 1.61 -4.90 9.84
C ASP A 44 2.81 -4.10 9.36
N LEU A 45 4.02 -4.69 9.43
CA LEU A 45 5.24 -4.08 8.94
C LEU A 45 5.42 -4.22 7.41
N VAL A 46 4.62 -5.07 6.75
CA VAL A 46 4.74 -5.31 5.29
C VAL A 46 4.27 -4.09 4.49
N ILE A 47 3.14 -3.49 4.86
CA ILE A 47 2.60 -2.28 4.21
C ILE A 47 3.61 -1.11 4.24
N PRO A 48 4.14 -0.68 5.41
CA PRO A 48 5.10 0.42 5.46
C PRO A 48 6.45 0.06 4.81
N PHE A 49 6.85 -1.21 4.81
CA PHE A 49 8.04 -1.64 4.09
C PHE A 49 7.89 -1.49 2.57
N VAL A 50 6.77 -1.97 2.00
CA VAL A 50 6.48 -1.83 0.57
C VAL A 50 6.29 -0.36 0.19
N ALA A 51 5.55 0.40 1.00
CA ALA A 51 5.36 1.84 0.79
C ALA A 51 6.70 2.60 0.84
N GLY A 52 7.56 2.28 1.82
CA GLY A 52 8.90 2.86 1.94
C GLY A 52 9.82 2.49 0.78
N GLY A 53 9.75 1.25 0.29
CA GLY A 53 10.48 0.81 -0.89
C GLY A 53 10.09 1.59 -2.14
N PHE A 54 8.79 1.77 -2.39
CA PHE A 54 8.31 2.58 -3.51
C PHE A 54 8.72 4.05 -3.37
N MET A 55 8.63 4.62 -2.17
CA MET A 55 9.05 6.00 -1.90
C MET A 55 10.56 6.19 -2.11
N TYR A 56 11.39 5.21 -1.71
CA TYR A 56 12.83 5.25 -1.93
C TYR A 56 13.19 5.26 -3.42
N ILE A 57 12.58 4.35 -4.20
CA ILE A 57 12.79 4.31 -5.65
C ILE A 57 12.31 5.60 -6.32
N GLY A 58 11.15 6.14 -5.92
CA GLY A 58 10.65 7.42 -6.44
C GLY A 58 11.59 8.60 -6.13
N ALA A 59 12.12 8.68 -4.91
CA ALA A 59 12.98 9.79 -4.51
C ALA A 59 14.41 9.70 -5.07
N VAL A 60 15.00 8.52 -5.16
CA VAL A 60 16.42 8.37 -5.54
C VAL A 60 16.61 8.01 -7.01
N ALA A 61 15.66 7.32 -7.64
CA ALA A 61 15.76 7.01 -9.07
C ALA A 61 15.05 8.07 -9.94
N VAL A 62 13.89 8.57 -9.50
CA VAL A 62 13.04 9.43 -10.34
C VAL A 62 13.29 10.92 -10.08
N LEU A 63 13.39 11.36 -8.83
CA LEU A 63 13.62 12.79 -8.53
C LEU A 63 14.93 13.36 -9.12
N PRO A 64 16.11 12.71 -8.98
CA PRO A 64 17.35 13.27 -9.52
C PRO A 64 17.42 13.19 -11.05
N THR A 65 16.74 12.21 -11.67
CA THR A 65 16.66 12.15 -13.14
C THR A 65 15.83 13.31 -13.67
N LEU A 66 14.70 13.67 -13.05
CA LEU A 66 13.95 14.88 -13.44
C LEU A 66 14.76 16.18 -13.26
N LEU A 67 15.67 16.24 -12.30
CA LEU A 67 16.51 17.42 -12.04
C LEU A 67 17.74 17.54 -12.96
N GLN A 68 18.35 16.43 -13.36
CA GLN A 68 19.56 16.41 -14.19
C GLN A 68 19.28 16.34 -15.70
N GLU A 69 18.23 15.64 -16.13
CA GLU A 69 17.85 15.54 -17.57
C GLU A 69 17.04 16.75 -18.05
N SER A 70 16.44 17.53 -17.15
CA SER A 70 15.65 18.70 -17.52
C SER A 70 16.52 19.78 -18.15
N LYS A 71 16.44 19.92 -19.48
CA LYS A 71 17.08 20.99 -20.27
C LYS A 71 16.69 22.41 -19.83
N SER A 72 15.63 22.56 -19.04
CA SER A 72 15.18 23.83 -18.47
C SER A 72 14.47 23.63 -17.14
N VAL A 73 14.72 24.50 -16.15
CA VAL A 73 14.02 24.51 -14.85
C VAL A 73 12.50 24.60 -15.00
N LYS A 74 12.02 25.29 -16.05
CA LYS A 74 10.58 25.37 -16.35
C LYS A 74 9.98 24.02 -16.78
N GLN A 75 10.79 23.12 -17.33
CA GLN A 75 10.37 21.77 -17.69
C GLN A 75 10.36 20.85 -16.47
N ALA A 76 11.41 20.89 -15.65
CA ALA A 76 11.46 20.15 -14.37
C ALA A 76 10.25 20.43 -13.48
N ILE A 77 9.86 21.71 -13.37
CA ILE A 77 8.68 22.12 -12.59
C ILE A 77 7.39 21.51 -13.16
N ARG A 78 7.23 21.42 -14.48
CA ARG A 78 6.04 20.82 -15.11
C ARG A 78 5.98 19.32 -14.87
N GLU A 79 7.12 18.63 -14.93
CA GLU A 79 7.20 17.19 -14.69
C GLU A 79 6.97 16.86 -13.21
N PHE A 80 7.49 17.66 -12.29
CA PHE A 80 7.19 17.55 -10.87
C PHE A 80 5.70 17.79 -10.56
N LEU A 81 5.09 18.81 -11.20
CA LEU A 81 3.65 19.05 -11.11
C LEU A 81 2.84 17.86 -11.65
N ALA A 82 3.27 17.23 -12.73
CA ALA A 82 2.60 16.03 -13.26
C ALA A 82 2.65 14.87 -12.25
N MET A 83 3.79 14.64 -11.58
CA MET A 83 3.86 13.67 -10.48
C MET A 83 2.96 14.05 -9.30
N ALA A 84 2.96 15.32 -8.89
CA ALA A 84 2.13 15.81 -7.80
C ALA A 84 0.62 15.68 -8.11
N VAL A 85 0.22 15.91 -9.36
CA VAL A 85 -1.15 15.67 -9.83
C VAL A 85 -1.51 14.19 -9.73
N GLY A 86 -0.61 13.27 -10.10
CA GLY A 86 -0.84 11.83 -9.94
C GLY A 86 -1.08 11.42 -8.48
N VAL A 87 -0.27 11.93 -7.55
CA VAL A 87 -0.48 11.72 -6.11
C VAL A 87 -1.79 12.37 -5.64
N GLY A 88 -2.12 13.56 -6.13
CA GLY A 88 -3.37 14.24 -5.85
C GLY A 88 -4.59 13.44 -6.32
N CYS A 89 -4.54 12.83 -7.50
CA CYS A 89 -5.61 11.94 -7.99
C CYS A 89 -5.78 10.72 -7.08
N MET A 90 -4.68 10.07 -6.67
CA MET A 90 -4.72 8.95 -5.72
C MET A 90 -5.34 9.37 -4.38
N PHE A 91 -5.01 10.57 -3.89
CA PHE A 91 -5.59 11.12 -2.67
C PHE A 91 -7.09 11.41 -2.81
N LEU A 92 -7.52 11.97 -3.95
CA LEU A 92 -8.95 12.25 -4.20
C LEU A 92 -9.78 10.96 -4.28
N VAL A 93 -9.24 9.90 -4.86
CA VAL A 93 -9.89 8.58 -4.85
C VAL A 93 -10.05 8.08 -3.42
N ALA A 94 -8.97 8.11 -2.63
CA ALA A 94 -8.99 7.68 -1.23
C ALA A 94 -9.87 8.54 -0.30
N TRP A 95 -10.16 9.80 -0.69
CA TRP A 95 -11.08 10.66 0.04
C TRP A 95 -12.55 10.36 -0.28
N ASN A 96 -12.81 9.90 -1.50
CA ASN A 96 -14.17 9.66 -2.00
C ASN A 96 -14.62 8.20 -1.83
N GLU A 97 -13.71 7.30 -1.50
CA GLU A 97 -13.96 5.93 -1.04
C GLU A 97 -14.02 5.89 0.49
#